data_AF-A0A1F4X4Q0-F1
#
_entry.id   AF-A0A1F4X4Q0-F1
#
_cell.length_a   1.000
_cell.length_b   1.000
_cell.length_c   1.000
_cell.angle_alpha   90.00
_cell.angle_beta   90.00
_cell.angle_gamma   90.00
#
_symmetry.space_group_name_H-M   'P 1'
#
loop_
_entity.id
_entity.type
_entity.pdbx_description
1 polymer ?
#
loop_
_entity_poly.entity_id
_entity_poly.type
_entity_poly.pdbx_seq_one_letter_code
_entity_poly.pdbx_strand_id
1 'polypeptide(L)'
;MESLGARTIVPAHGGIFEDAAAAIQKIRGKLLKREGFLRTALQEGPKTFMELNEWLFPQNPVLHFFPGCGITESHLIKMERDGAIRREDGRISLTSR
;
A
#
# COMPACT_ATOMS: atom_id res chain seq x y z
N MET A 1 10.30 -14.81 -6.77
CA MET A 1 11.08 -15.15 -5.56
C MET A 1 10.54 -16.40 -4.88
N GLU A 2 9.23 -16.49 -4.60
CA GLU A 2 8.65 -17.77 -4.10
C GLU A 2 8.87 -18.90 -5.11
N SER A 3 8.67 -18.63 -6.41
CA SER A 3 9.00 -19.55 -7.50
C SER A 3 10.50 -19.88 -7.65
N LEU A 4 11.39 -19.08 -7.05
CA LEU A 4 12.83 -19.33 -7.08
C LEU A 4 13.25 -20.36 -6.00
N GLY A 5 12.38 -20.65 -5.02
CA GLY A 5 12.70 -21.55 -3.92
C GLY A 5 13.87 -21.07 -3.06
N ALA A 6 14.12 -19.75 -3.02
CA ALA A 6 15.22 -19.19 -2.25
C ALA A 6 15.04 -19.46 -0.76
N ARG A 7 16.11 -19.89 -0.09
CA ARG A 7 16.11 -20.07 1.36
C ARG A 7 16.45 -18.77 2.08
N THR A 8 17.43 -18.02 1.55
CA THR A 8 18.00 -16.83 2.18
C THR A 8 17.91 -15.62 1.24
N ILE A 9 17.72 -14.43 1.80
CA ILE A 9 17.80 -13.15 1.08
C ILE A 9 18.92 -12.31 1.69
N VAL A 10 19.89 -11.90 0.86
CA VAL A 10 20.94 -10.95 1.21
C VAL A 10 20.61 -9.60 0.57
N PRO A 11 19.97 -8.66 1.30
CA PRO A 11 19.54 -7.39 0.74
C PRO A 11 20.67 -6.36 0.65
N ALA A 12 20.49 -5.33 -0.17
CA ALA A 12 21.42 -4.19 -0.24
C ALA A 12 21.46 -3.36 1.06
N HIS A 13 20.40 -3.39 1.86
CA HIS A 13 20.31 -2.71 3.16
C HIS A 13 19.65 -3.62 4.20
N GLY A 14 20.07 -3.47 5.46
CA GLY A 14 19.56 -4.26 6.59
C GLY A 14 20.30 -5.59 6.78
N GLY A 15 19.71 -6.47 7.58
CA GLY A 15 20.27 -7.80 7.88
C GLY A 15 19.85 -8.86 6.85
N ILE A 16 20.56 -9.98 6.87
CA ILE A 16 20.23 -11.17 6.08
C ILE A 16 18.92 -11.79 6.60
N PHE A 17 18.04 -12.21 5.68
CA PHE A 17 16.86 -13.00 6.02
C PHE A 17 17.15 -14.47 5.76
N GLU A 18 17.28 -15.27 6.81
CA GLU A 18 17.55 -16.72 6.71
C GLU A 18 16.32 -17.55 6.27
N ASP A 19 15.12 -16.98 6.45
CA ASP A 19 13.85 -17.52 5.96
C ASP A 19 13.22 -16.52 4.99
N ALA A 20 13.52 -16.72 3.70
CA ALA A 20 13.02 -15.88 2.62
C ALA A 20 11.49 -15.93 2.50
N ALA A 21 10.87 -17.09 2.71
CA ALA A 21 9.43 -17.26 2.57
C ALA A 21 8.69 -16.46 3.64
N ALA A 22 9.10 -16.59 4.91
CA ALA A 22 8.55 -15.81 6.00
C ALA A 22 8.74 -14.29 5.79
N ALA A 23 9.91 -13.87 5.28
CA ALA A 23 10.18 -12.47 4.97
C ALA A 23 9.24 -11.92 3.89
N ILE A 24 9.04 -12.65 2.79
CA ILE A 24 8.11 -12.27 1.71
C ILE A 24 6.69 -12.17 2.23
N GLN A 25 6.23 -13.16 3.00
CA GLN A 25 4.88 -13.17 3.56
C GLN A 25 4.65 -12.00 4.54
N LYS A 26 5.66 -11.67 5.36
CA LYS A 26 5.62 -10.50 6.24
C LYS A 26 5.45 -9.19 5.45
N ILE A 27 6.20 -9.01 4.36
CA ILE A 27 6.06 -7.82 3.51
C ILE A 27 4.70 -7.80 2.83
N ARG A 28 4.25 -8.92 2.26
CA ARG A 28 2.91 -9.06 1.66
C ARG A 28 1.82 -8.67 2.65
N GLY A 29 1.88 -9.16 3.89
CA GLY A 29 0.94 -8.81 4.95
C GLY A 29 0.92 -7.31 5.26
N LYS A 30 2.09 -6.65 5.31
CA LYS A 30 2.15 -5.18 5.49
C LYS A 30 1.51 -4.42 4.34
N LEU A 31 1.73 -4.85 3.09
CA LEU A 31 1.13 -4.21 1.91
C LEU A 31 -0.39 -4.37 1.91
N LEU A 32 -0.90 -5.57 2.16
CA LEU A 32 -2.34 -5.84 2.23
C LEU A 32 -3.01 -5.08 3.38
N LYS A 33 -2.35 -4.96 4.53
CA LYS A 33 -2.86 -4.18 5.66
C LYS A 33 -3.04 -2.70 5.29
N ARG A 34 -2.10 -2.11 4.54
CA ARG A 34 -2.21 -0.72 4.06
C ARG A 34 -3.35 -0.55 3.05
N GLU A 35 -3.49 -1.47 2.10
CA GLU A 35 -4.65 -1.47 1.20
C GLU A 35 -5.97 -1.60 1.96
N GLY A 36 -5.99 -2.37 3.04
CA GLY A 36 -7.13 -2.46 3.96
C GLY A 36 -7.52 -1.10 4.54
N PHE A 37 -6.54 -0.32 5.03
CA PHE A 37 -6.81 1.02 5.56
C PHE A 37 -7.39 1.96 4.52
N LEU A 38 -6.85 1.96 3.29
CA LEU A 38 -7.39 2.76 2.19
C LEU A 38 -8.81 2.34 1.82
N ARG A 39 -9.08 1.03 1.77
CA ARG A 39 -10.41 0.51 1.49
C ARG A 39 -11.41 0.95 2.55
N THR A 40 -11.05 0.88 3.84
CA THR A 40 -11.89 1.37 4.94
C THR A 40 -12.18 2.86 4.79
N ALA A 41 -11.18 3.69 4.49
CA ALA A 41 -11.40 5.13 4.26
C ALA A 41 -12.40 5.39 3.10
N LEU A 42 -12.30 4.60 2.03
CA LEU A 42 -13.18 4.73 0.86
C LEU A 42 -14.58 4.13 1.07
N GLN A 43 -14.77 3.26 2.06
CA GLN A 43 -16.11 2.79 2.45
C GLN A 43 -16.95 3.92 3.07
N GLU A 44 -16.33 4.95 3.64
CA GLU A 44 -17.00 6.15 4.15
C GLU A 44 -17.47 7.10 3.03
N GLY A 45 -17.05 6.85 1.79
CA GLY A 45 -17.38 7.65 0.63
C GLY A 45 -16.15 8.07 -0.19
N PRO A 46 -16.36 8.78 -1.32
CA PRO A 46 -15.27 9.22 -2.18
C PRO A 46 -14.31 10.18 -1.45
N LYS A 47 -13.00 9.96 -1.55
CA LYS A 47 -11.95 10.78 -0.92
C LYS A 47 -11.01 11.36 -1.97
N THR A 48 -10.43 12.52 -1.70
CA THR A 48 -9.29 13.05 -2.45
C THR A 48 -8.03 12.26 -2.12
N PHE A 49 -7.00 12.43 -2.95
CA PHE A 49 -5.68 11.84 -2.68
C PHE A 49 -5.12 12.26 -1.30
N MET A 50 -5.23 13.55 -0.96
CA MET A 50 -4.68 14.07 0.29
C MET A 50 -5.40 13.50 1.51
N GLU A 51 -6.73 13.37 1.48
CA GLU A 51 -7.48 12.74 2.56
C GLU A 51 -7.04 11.29 2.80
N LEU A 52 -6.77 10.52 1.73
CA LEU A 52 -6.27 9.14 1.85
C LEU A 52 -4.83 9.06 2.35
N ASN A 53 -4.00 10.01 1.93
CA ASN A 53 -2.61 10.09 2.36
C ASN A 53 -2.52 10.46 3.86
N GLU A 54 -3.34 11.40 4.30
CA GLU A 54 -3.49 11.76 5.72
C GLU A 54 -4.01 10.58 6.54
N TRP A 55 -4.99 9.83 6.00
CA TRP A 55 -5.51 8.62 6.62
C TRP A 55 -4.46 7.52 6.82
N LEU A 56 -3.54 7.35 5.87
CA LEU A 56 -2.46 6.37 5.98
C LEU A 56 -1.38 6.77 6.98
N PHE A 57 -1.18 8.06 7.21
CA PHE A 57 -0.12 8.59 8.05
C PHE A 57 -0.63 9.61 9.08
N PRO A 58 -1.63 9.25 9.92
CA PRO A 58 -2.37 10.23 10.73
C PRO A 58 -1.49 10.91 11.80
N GLN A 59 -0.42 10.24 12.22
CA GLN A 59 0.45 10.67 13.33
C GLN A 59 1.73 11.35 12.85
N ASN A 60 1.98 11.41 11.54
CA ASN A 60 3.23 11.93 11.02
C ASN A 60 3.01 12.82 9.79
N PRO A 61 2.76 14.13 10.02
CA PRO A 61 2.52 15.10 8.96
C PRO A 61 3.67 15.23 7.96
N VAL A 62 4.92 14.98 8.37
CA VAL A 62 6.07 15.02 7.46
C VAL A 62 5.92 13.96 6.35
N LEU A 63 5.34 12.80 6.68
CA LEU A 63 5.08 11.76 5.70
C LEU A 63 4.00 12.17 4.69
N HIS A 64 3.13 13.15 4.98
CA HIS A 64 2.14 13.61 4.02
C HIS A 64 2.77 14.26 2.78
N PHE A 65 4.03 14.66 2.85
CA PHE A 65 4.79 15.13 1.70
C PHE A 65 5.70 14.03 1.14
N PHE A 66 6.68 13.58 1.93
CA PHE A 66 7.63 12.55 1.51
C PHE A 66 8.03 11.63 2.67
N PRO A 67 8.11 10.29 2.46
CA PRO A 67 7.78 9.54 1.23
C PRO A 67 6.30 9.14 1.08
N GLY A 68 5.40 9.60 1.96
CA GLY A 68 4.03 9.07 2.03
C GLY A 68 3.23 9.26 0.74
N CYS A 69 3.37 10.38 0.02
CA CYS A 69 2.72 10.55 -1.28
C CYS A 69 3.02 9.41 -2.25
N GLY A 70 4.30 9.04 -2.38
CA GLY A 70 4.73 7.95 -3.27
C GLY A 70 4.21 6.59 -2.82
N ILE A 71 4.15 6.36 -1.50
CA ILE A 71 3.61 5.11 -0.93
C ILE A 71 2.11 5.01 -1.18
N THR A 72 1.36 6.07 -0.87
CA THR A 72 -0.09 6.15 -1.07
C THR A 72 -0.43 5.95 -2.54
N GLU A 73 0.22 6.68 -3.44
CA GLU A 73 -0.05 6.60 -4.88
C GLU A 73 0.29 5.21 -5.45
N SER A 74 1.38 4.58 -5.00
CA SER A 74 1.73 3.22 -5.43
C SER A 74 0.63 2.19 -5.10
N HIS A 75 0.00 2.33 -3.92
CA HIS A 75 -1.12 1.47 -3.54
C HIS A 75 -2.36 1.78 -4.39
N LEU A 76 -2.69 3.05 -4.62
CA LEU A 76 -3.85 3.44 -5.41
C LEU A 76 -3.72 3.00 -6.87
N ILE A 77 -2.56 3.18 -7.51
CA ILE A 77 -2.30 2.68 -8.87
C ILE A 77 -2.56 1.17 -8.96
N LYS A 78 -2.06 0.40 -7.98
CA LYS A 78 -2.33 -1.04 -7.95
C LYS A 78 -3.82 -1.32 -7.79
N MET A 79 -4.49 -0.67 -6.83
CA MET A 79 -5.93 -0.90 -6.58
C MET A 79 -6.79 -0.55 -7.80
N GLU A 80 -6.42 0.50 -8.54
CA GLU A 80 -7.09 0.92 -9.78
C GLU A 80 -6.86 -0.10 -10.90
N ARG A 81 -5.62 -0.56 -11.09
CA ARG A 81 -5.29 -1.63 -12.04
C ARG A 81 -6.03 -2.94 -11.72
N ASP A 82 -6.21 -3.24 -10.44
CA ASP A 82 -6.96 -4.41 -9.97
C ASP A 82 -8.50 -4.19 -10.04
N GLY A 83 -8.96 -3.04 -10.54
CA GLY A 83 -10.38 -2.68 -10.69
C GLY A 83 -11.11 -2.37 -9.39
N ALA A 84 -10.41 -2.27 -8.26
CA ALA A 84 -11.00 -2.10 -6.94
C ALA A 84 -11.44 -0.67 -6.63
N ILE A 85 -10.86 0.32 -7.32
CA ILE A 85 -11.17 1.74 -7.21
C ILE A 85 -11.26 2.38 -8.58
N ARG A 86 -11.83 3.59 -8.62
CA ARG A 86 -11.82 4.48 -9.78
C ARG A 86 -11.53 5.92 -9.36
N ARG A 87 -10.95 6.71 -10.28
CA ARG A 87 -10.70 8.15 -10.13
C ARG A 87 -11.64 8.93 -11.05
N GLU A 88 -12.45 9.81 -10.47
CA GLU A 88 -13.38 10.69 -11.19
C GLU A 88 -13.39 12.07 -10.51
N ASP A 89 -13.26 13.15 -11.28
CA ASP A 89 -13.30 14.54 -10.80
C ASP A 89 -12.41 14.83 -9.59
N GLY A 90 -11.19 14.28 -9.58
CA GLY A 90 -10.21 14.45 -8.50
C GLY A 90 -10.54 13.68 -7.22
N ARG A 91 -11.59 12.85 -7.23
CA ARG A 91 -11.96 11.95 -6.13
C ARG A 91 -11.71 10.49 -6.50
N ILE A 92 -11.43 9.71 -5.48
CA ILE A 92 -11.21 8.27 -5.53
C ILE A 92 -12.38 7.62 -4.82
N SER A 93 -12.97 6.59 -5.43
CA SER A 93 -14.06 5.81 -4.85
C SER A 93 -13.85 4.32 -5.08
N LEU A 94 -14.50 3.48 -4.28
CA LEU A 94 -14.57 2.04 -4.56
C LEU A 94 -15.42 1.81 -5.81
N THR A 95 -14.98 0.89 -6.66
CA THR A 95 -15.80 0.42 -7.77
C THR A 95 -16.94 -0.43 -7.21
N SER A 96 -18.18 -0.04 -7.49
CA SER A 96 -19.36 -0.84 -7.17
C SER A 96 -19.26 -2.19 -7.90
N ARG A 97 -19.38 -3.30 -7.16
CA ARG A 97 -19.55 -4.62 -7.76
C ARG A 97 -21.00 -4.79 -8.21
#